data_AF-A0A533V5M0-F1
#
_entry.id   AF-A0A533V5M0-F1
#
_cell.length_a   1.000
_cell.length_b   1.000
_cell.length_c   1.000
_cell.angle_alpha   90.00
_cell.angle_beta   90.00
_cell.angle_gamma   90.00
#
_symmetry.space_group_name_H-M   'P 1'
#
loop_
_entity.id
_entity.type
_entity.pdbx_description
1 polymer ?
#
loop_
_entity_poly.entity_id
_entity_poly.type
_entity_poly.pdbx_seq_one_letter_code
_entity_poly.pdbx_strand_id
1 'polypeptide(L)'
;MNGNFISKLLNSAKKNKINVIATIYEIINTNKQNHKVSDTAVLISDRGKLESVYRKIHLYDALGFKESKKLTAGNIIERPIKTSVGTLGLLICYDMRFPEISRILTVNGASILVSPSAWVSGIMKEEHWEIMLKARAIENGVYVIAPNQLGNIYSGRSMVIDPFGSTLVDMGNREGMELVDIDNSRVDTIR
;
A
#
# COMPACT_ATOMS: atom_id res chain seq x y z
N MET A 1 -16.65 -4.95 4.92
CA MET A 1 -16.50 -3.53 5.34
C MET A 1 -17.21 -3.10 6.64
N ASN A 2 -18.31 -3.71 7.10
CA ASN A 2 -19.04 -3.23 8.31
C ASN A 2 -18.58 -3.84 9.65
N GLY A 3 -17.33 -4.30 9.74
CA GLY A 3 -16.81 -4.97 10.93
C GLY A 3 -16.41 -3.98 12.03
N ASN A 4 -16.41 -4.45 13.30
CA ASN A 4 -16.06 -3.64 14.48
C ASN A 4 -14.70 -2.91 14.33
N PHE A 5 -13.71 -3.58 13.73
CA PHE A 5 -12.38 -2.99 13.51
C PHE A 5 -12.44 -1.75 12.60
N ILE A 6 -13.11 -1.84 11.45
CA ILE A 6 -13.28 -0.71 10.53
C ILE A 6 -14.09 0.42 11.20
N SER A 7 -15.17 0.10 11.92
CA SER A 7 -15.94 1.11 12.64
C SER A 7 -15.11 1.90 13.66
N LYS A 8 -14.18 1.22 14.36
CA LYS A 8 -13.24 1.89 15.27
C LYS A 8 -12.24 2.77 14.53
N LEU A 9 -11.72 2.32 13.38
CA LEU A 9 -10.81 3.12 12.56
C LEU A 9 -11.50 4.38 12.01
N LEU A 10 -12.74 4.26 11.51
CA LEU A 10 -13.54 5.40 11.02
C LEU A 10 -13.73 6.46 12.13
N ASN A 11 -14.11 6.03 13.34
CA ASN A 11 -14.27 6.92 14.47
C ASN A 11 -12.95 7.55 14.92
N SER A 12 -11.86 6.79 14.92
CA SER A 12 -10.52 7.28 15.31
C SER A 12 -9.99 8.31 14.31
N ALA A 13 -10.11 8.04 13.01
CA ALA A 13 -9.71 8.96 11.94
C ALA A 13 -10.47 10.30 12.07
N LYS A 14 -11.79 10.24 12.29
CA LYS A 14 -12.62 11.43 12.53
C LYS A 14 -12.21 12.21 13.78
N LYS A 15 -12.00 11.51 14.89
CA LYS A 15 -11.65 12.13 16.17
C LYS A 15 -10.29 12.84 16.09
N ASN A 16 -9.33 12.23 15.41
CA ASN A 16 -7.96 12.73 15.33
C ASN A 16 -7.70 13.62 14.10
N LYS A 17 -8.69 13.76 13.19
CA LYS A 17 -8.61 14.55 11.95
C LYS A 17 -7.42 14.15 11.07
N ILE A 18 -7.23 12.84 10.89
CA ILE A 18 -6.19 12.28 10.04
C ILE A 18 -6.80 11.30 9.04
N ASN A 19 -6.25 11.28 7.83
CA ASN A 19 -6.51 10.20 6.88
C ASN A 19 -5.75 8.95 7.34
N VAL A 20 -6.36 7.78 7.20
CA VAL A 20 -5.79 6.50 7.63
C VAL A 20 -5.86 5.51 6.47
N ILE A 21 -4.71 4.91 6.13
CA ILE A 21 -4.65 3.74 5.27
C ILE A 21 -4.40 2.52 6.14
N ALA A 22 -5.20 1.48 5.96
CA ALA A 22 -5.03 0.22 6.69
C ALA A 22 -5.28 -0.97 5.75
N THR A 23 -4.59 -2.08 5.99
CA THR A 23 -4.87 -3.36 5.33
C THR A 23 -5.61 -4.29 6.26
N ILE A 24 -6.58 -5.02 5.71
CA ILE A 24 -7.40 -6.00 6.43
C ILE A 24 -7.68 -7.22 5.54
N TYR A 25 -7.96 -8.33 6.21
CA TYR A 25 -8.61 -9.47 5.57
C TYR A 25 -10.13 -9.24 5.51
N GLU A 26 -10.64 -8.99 4.30
CA GLU A 26 -12.07 -8.81 4.05
C GLU A 26 -12.74 -10.14 3.68
N ILE A 27 -13.84 -10.47 4.36
CA ILE A 27 -14.73 -11.56 3.93
C ILE A 27 -15.56 -11.06 2.74
N ILE A 28 -15.38 -11.67 1.57
CA ILE A 28 -16.04 -11.26 0.30
C ILE A 28 -17.23 -12.16 -0.09
N ASN A 29 -17.33 -13.37 0.47
CA ASN A 29 -18.49 -14.25 0.27
C ASN A 29 -18.73 -15.10 1.53
N THR A 30 -19.98 -15.13 1.99
CA THR A 30 -20.43 -15.85 3.20
C THR A 30 -21.13 -17.18 2.90
N ASN A 31 -21.16 -17.64 1.64
CA ASN A 31 -21.73 -18.95 1.34
C ASN A 31 -20.91 -20.05 2.03
N LYS A 32 -21.61 -20.77 2.93
CA LYS A 32 -21.12 -21.60 4.05
C LYS A 32 -20.12 -22.71 3.71
N GLN A 33 -19.79 -22.95 2.44
CA GLN A 33 -18.89 -24.03 2.05
C GLN A 33 -17.43 -23.60 1.89
N ASN A 34 -17.13 -22.32 1.65
CA ASN A 34 -15.76 -21.79 1.62
C ASN A 34 -15.77 -20.28 1.83
N HIS A 35 -15.30 -19.82 3.00
CA HIS A 35 -15.10 -18.39 3.23
C HIS A 35 -13.98 -17.89 2.31
N LYS A 36 -14.33 -17.07 1.33
CA LYS A 36 -13.35 -16.39 0.49
C LYS A 36 -12.98 -15.07 1.15
N VAL A 37 -11.68 -14.85 1.33
CA VAL A 37 -11.11 -13.67 1.96
C VAL A 37 -10.25 -12.93 0.94
N SER A 38 -10.24 -11.60 0.96
CA SER A 38 -9.33 -10.78 0.16
C SER A 38 -8.41 -9.96 1.06
N ASP A 39 -7.15 -9.79 0.64
CA ASP A 39 -6.27 -8.75 1.20
C ASP A 39 -6.73 -7.40 0.67
N THR A 40 -7.11 -6.50 1.57
CA THR A 40 -7.83 -5.28 1.23
C THR A 40 -7.23 -4.07 1.92
N ALA A 41 -6.75 -3.10 1.15
CA ALA A 41 -6.35 -1.79 1.63
C ALA A 41 -7.57 -0.86 1.60
N VAL A 42 -7.79 -0.15 2.70
CA VAL A 42 -8.83 0.86 2.82
C VAL A 42 -8.20 2.23 3.04
N LEU A 43 -8.73 3.25 2.37
CA LEU A 43 -8.45 4.65 2.69
C LEU A 43 -9.65 5.23 3.44
N ILE A 44 -9.40 5.71 4.64
CA ILE A 44 -10.36 6.37 5.51
C ILE A 44 -9.99 7.84 5.60
N SER A 45 -10.92 8.75 5.33
CA SER A 45 -10.67 10.18 5.49
C SER A 45 -10.72 10.63 6.94
N ASP A 46 -10.12 11.80 7.18
CA ASP A 46 -10.22 12.61 8.41
C ASP A 46 -11.66 12.97 8.82
N ARG A 47 -12.65 12.73 7.96
CA ARG A 47 -14.10 12.85 8.25
C ARG A 47 -14.71 11.55 8.77
N GLY A 48 -13.93 10.47 8.85
CA GLY A 48 -14.39 9.14 9.20
C GLY A 48 -15.23 8.49 8.10
N LYS A 49 -14.89 8.73 6.83
CA LYS A 49 -15.55 8.08 5.67
C LYS A 49 -14.58 7.14 4.98
N LEU A 50 -15.11 6.05 4.44
CA LEU A 50 -14.37 5.12 3.59
C LEU A 50 -14.31 5.71 2.17
N GLU A 51 -13.14 6.20 1.75
CA GLU A 51 -12.95 6.88 0.46
C GLU A 51 -12.48 5.91 -0.64
N SER A 52 -11.82 4.81 -0.28
CA SER A 52 -11.40 3.77 -1.23
C SER A 52 -11.28 2.40 -0.56
N VAL A 53 -11.53 1.34 -1.33
CA VAL A 53 -11.41 -0.07 -0.92
C VAL A 53 -10.71 -0.83 -2.04
N TYR A 54 -9.39 -0.94 -1.96
CA TYR A 54 -8.58 -1.65 -2.93
C TYR A 54 -8.35 -3.10 -2.49
N ARG A 55 -8.82 -4.06 -3.28
CA ARG A 55 -8.56 -5.49 -3.08
C ARG A 55 -7.37 -5.91 -3.92
N LYS A 56 -6.36 -6.51 -3.28
CA LYS A 56 -5.11 -6.93 -3.92
C LYS A 56 -5.38 -7.73 -5.19
N ILE A 57 -4.88 -7.26 -6.32
CA ILE A 57 -5.10 -7.90 -7.62
C ILE A 57 -4.04 -9.00 -7.83
N HIS A 58 -2.78 -8.71 -7.50
CA HIS A 58 -1.71 -9.66 -7.73
C HIS A 58 -1.43 -10.48 -6.47
N LEU A 59 -1.87 -11.74 -6.47
CA LEU A 59 -1.56 -12.69 -5.41
C LEU A 59 -0.19 -13.33 -5.62
N TYR A 60 0.55 -13.56 -4.53
CA TYR A 60 1.85 -14.21 -4.56
C TYR A 60 1.71 -15.72 -4.77
N ASP A 61 1.73 -16.13 -6.03
CA ASP A 61 1.74 -17.53 -6.45
C ASP A 61 3.08 -17.90 -7.11
N ALA A 62 4.17 -17.76 -6.35
CA ALA A 62 5.52 -17.99 -6.86
C ALA A 62 6.43 -18.64 -5.82
N LEU A 63 7.53 -19.25 -6.30
CA LEU A 63 8.58 -19.88 -5.48
C LEU A 63 8.02 -20.87 -4.42
N GLY A 64 7.03 -21.68 -4.81
CA GLY A 64 6.42 -22.69 -3.94
C GLY A 64 5.34 -22.16 -2.99
N PHE A 65 5.12 -20.84 -2.92
CA PHE A 65 4.01 -20.25 -2.18
C PHE A 65 2.79 -20.08 -3.10
N LYS A 66 1.59 -20.27 -2.54
CA LYS A 66 0.32 -20.02 -3.23
C LYS A 66 -0.62 -19.25 -2.32
N GLU A 67 -0.54 -17.93 -2.38
CA GLU A 67 -1.44 -17.02 -1.67
C GLU A 67 -2.90 -17.24 -2.11
N SER A 68 -3.12 -17.60 -3.37
CA SER A 68 -4.44 -17.91 -3.95
C SER A 68 -5.17 -19.10 -3.32
N LYS A 69 -4.47 -19.98 -2.58
CA LYS A 69 -5.12 -21.03 -1.78
C LYS A 69 -5.91 -20.46 -0.59
N LYS A 70 -5.56 -19.27 -0.14
CA LYS A 70 -6.13 -18.62 1.06
C LYS A 70 -6.92 -17.37 0.71
N LEU A 71 -6.47 -16.63 -0.31
CA LEU A 71 -7.00 -15.32 -0.67
C LEU A 71 -7.61 -15.32 -2.07
N THR A 72 -8.56 -14.42 -2.27
CA THR A 72 -9.19 -14.15 -3.56
C THR A 72 -8.71 -12.80 -4.07
N ALA A 73 -8.24 -12.79 -5.31
CA ALA A 73 -7.78 -11.60 -5.99
C ALA A 73 -8.93 -10.61 -6.22
N GLY A 74 -8.63 -9.33 -6.09
CA GLY A 74 -9.45 -8.26 -6.67
C GLY A 74 -9.34 -8.23 -8.19
N ASN A 75 -10.20 -7.43 -8.81
CA ASN A 75 -10.27 -7.27 -10.27
C ASN A 75 -10.41 -5.80 -10.70
N ILE A 76 -10.26 -4.86 -9.75
CA ILE A 76 -10.43 -3.42 -9.98
C ILE A 76 -9.22 -2.70 -9.43
N ILE A 77 -8.57 -1.89 -10.26
CA ILE A 77 -7.60 -0.88 -9.83
C ILE A 77 -8.44 0.35 -9.44
N GLU A 78 -8.43 0.69 -8.16
CA GLU A 78 -9.19 1.83 -7.65
C GLU A 78 -8.61 3.15 -8.16
N ARG A 79 -9.47 4.16 -8.34
CA ARG A 79 -9.01 5.50 -8.74
C ARG A 79 -8.19 6.14 -7.62
N PRO A 80 -7.14 6.91 -7.95
CA PRO A 80 -6.42 7.69 -6.96
C PRO A 80 -7.34 8.69 -6.23
N ILE A 81 -7.14 8.86 -4.93
CA ILE A 81 -7.97 9.71 -4.09
C ILE A 81 -7.21 10.96 -3.68
N LYS A 82 -7.80 12.14 -3.94
CA LYS A 82 -7.26 13.42 -3.51
C LYS A 82 -7.38 13.57 -1.99
N THR A 83 -6.28 13.91 -1.33
CA THR A 83 -6.23 14.21 0.10
C THR A 83 -5.50 15.53 0.34
N SER A 84 -5.35 15.92 1.61
CA SER A 84 -4.58 17.10 2.00
C SER A 84 -3.08 16.98 1.73
N VAL A 85 -2.53 15.76 1.66
CA VAL A 85 -1.09 15.53 1.45
C VAL A 85 -0.72 15.33 -0.03
N GLY A 86 -1.70 15.01 -0.88
CA GLY A 86 -1.50 14.67 -2.29
C GLY A 86 -2.58 13.71 -2.79
N THR A 87 -2.44 13.26 -4.04
CA THR A 87 -3.36 12.28 -4.63
C THR A 87 -2.80 10.88 -4.46
N LEU A 88 -3.48 10.07 -3.64
CA LEU A 88 -3.01 8.76 -3.19
C LEU A 88 -3.50 7.65 -4.12
N GLY A 89 -2.57 6.85 -4.66
CA GLY A 89 -2.86 5.56 -5.29
C GLY A 89 -2.53 4.40 -4.35
N LEU A 90 -3.42 3.40 -4.25
CA LEU A 90 -3.23 2.26 -3.37
C LEU A 90 -2.68 1.04 -4.11
N LEU A 91 -1.68 0.42 -3.52
CA LEU A 91 -1.05 -0.85 -3.91
C LEU A 91 -0.96 -1.74 -2.66
N ILE A 92 -0.74 -3.04 -2.84
CA ILE A 92 -0.46 -3.96 -1.72
C ILE A 92 0.69 -4.90 -2.09
N CYS A 93 1.81 -4.77 -1.39
CA CYS A 93 2.91 -5.73 -1.36
C CYS A 93 3.35 -6.23 -2.75
N TYR A 94 2.84 -7.39 -3.18
CA TYR A 94 3.21 -8.06 -4.42
C TYR A 94 2.89 -7.25 -5.69
N ASP A 95 1.94 -6.30 -5.61
CA ASP A 95 1.69 -5.34 -6.68
C ASP A 95 2.95 -4.56 -7.09
N MET A 96 3.92 -4.39 -6.18
CA MET A 96 5.21 -3.74 -6.48
C MET A 96 5.98 -4.43 -7.61
N ARG A 97 5.74 -5.72 -7.87
CA ARG A 97 6.39 -6.44 -8.98
C ARG A 97 5.84 -6.06 -10.36
N PHE A 98 4.67 -5.43 -10.43
CA PHE A 98 3.96 -5.15 -11.66
C PHE A 98 4.01 -3.64 -11.94
N PRO A 99 4.87 -3.16 -12.86
CA PRO A 99 4.96 -1.73 -13.16
C PRO A 99 3.63 -1.13 -13.65
N GLU A 100 2.79 -1.94 -14.30
CA GLU A 100 1.55 -1.53 -14.95
C GLU A 100 0.59 -0.85 -13.98
N ILE A 101 0.38 -1.43 -12.79
CA ILE A 101 -0.55 -0.85 -11.82
C ILE A 101 -0.06 0.50 -11.28
N SER A 102 1.25 0.64 -11.04
CA SER A 102 1.85 1.91 -10.62
C SER A 102 1.71 2.98 -11.71
N ARG A 103 1.93 2.59 -12.97
CA ARG A 103 1.74 3.47 -14.13
C ARG A 103 0.28 3.88 -14.28
N ILE A 104 -0.66 2.94 -14.18
CA ILE A 104 -2.10 3.21 -14.29
C ILE A 104 -2.53 4.21 -13.22
N LEU A 105 -2.15 4.01 -11.96
CA LEU A 105 -2.47 4.95 -10.88
C LEU A 105 -1.90 6.34 -11.13
N THR A 106 -0.65 6.43 -11.59
CA THR A 106 0.04 7.69 -11.85
C THR A 106 -0.57 8.47 -13.03
N VAL A 107 -0.90 7.78 -14.12
CA VAL A 107 -1.58 8.37 -15.28
C VAL A 107 -2.98 8.86 -14.89
N ASN A 108 -3.64 8.19 -13.94
CA ASN A 108 -4.90 8.63 -13.34
C ASN A 108 -4.73 9.70 -12.24
N GLY A 109 -3.55 10.31 -12.13
CA GLY A 109 -3.31 11.50 -11.31
C GLY A 109 -2.75 11.23 -9.92
N ALA A 110 -2.34 10.01 -9.59
CA ALA A 110 -1.60 9.78 -8.34
C ALA A 110 -0.29 10.58 -8.34
N SER A 111 -0.02 11.27 -7.23
CA SER A 111 1.27 11.91 -6.91
C SER A 111 2.02 11.16 -5.81
N ILE A 112 1.34 10.23 -5.15
CA ILE A 112 1.87 9.39 -4.08
C ILE A 112 1.30 7.97 -4.27
N LEU A 113 2.17 6.98 -4.34
CA LEU A 113 1.81 5.56 -4.27
C LEU A 113 2.00 5.07 -2.84
N VAL A 114 0.98 4.44 -2.26
CA VAL A 114 1.06 3.84 -0.93
C VAL A 114 0.98 2.33 -1.06
N SER A 115 1.99 1.61 -0.58
CA SER A 115 2.07 0.15 -0.68
C SER A 115 2.30 -0.50 0.69
N PRO A 116 1.25 -0.64 1.53
CA PRO A 116 1.36 -1.41 2.75
C PRO A 116 1.71 -2.86 2.42
N SER A 117 2.69 -3.39 3.14
CA SER A 117 3.36 -4.62 2.75
C SER A 117 3.68 -5.55 3.91
N ALA A 118 3.81 -6.82 3.58
CA ALA A 118 4.39 -7.86 4.40
C ALA A 118 5.35 -8.66 3.52
N TRP A 119 6.41 -7.98 3.09
CA TRP A 119 7.40 -8.53 2.16
C TRP A 119 8.27 -9.55 2.88
N VAL A 120 8.38 -10.74 2.29
CA VAL A 120 9.08 -11.89 2.90
C VAL A 120 10.59 -11.70 2.76
N SER A 121 11.35 -11.95 3.83
CA SER A 121 12.82 -11.95 3.85
C SER A 121 13.41 -13.13 3.11
N GLY A 122 14.65 -13.02 2.67
CA GLY A 122 15.37 -14.11 2.03
C GLY A 122 16.30 -13.64 0.93
N ILE A 123 16.86 -14.58 0.17
CA ILE A 123 17.89 -14.28 -0.85
C ILE A 123 17.38 -13.18 -1.80
N MET A 124 18.10 -12.05 -1.80
CA MET A 124 17.84 -10.86 -2.62
C MET A 124 16.50 -10.15 -2.35
N LYS A 125 15.69 -10.55 -1.37
CA LYS A 125 14.31 -10.04 -1.23
C LYS A 125 14.29 -8.60 -0.75
N GLU A 126 15.16 -8.25 0.19
CA GLU A 126 15.38 -6.92 0.73
C GLU A 126 15.91 -5.97 -0.36
N GLU A 127 16.84 -6.45 -1.20
CA GLU A 127 17.38 -5.70 -2.33
C GLU A 127 16.30 -5.46 -3.39
N HIS A 128 15.51 -6.49 -3.72
CA HIS A 128 14.38 -6.32 -4.63
C HIS A 128 13.38 -5.30 -4.10
N TRP A 129 13.09 -5.33 -2.79
CA TRP A 129 12.18 -4.38 -2.14
C TRP A 129 12.63 -2.94 -2.37
N GLU A 130 13.88 -2.62 -2.01
CA GLU A 130 14.45 -1.29 -2.22
C GLU A 130 14.47 -0.89 -3.70
N ILE A 131 14.95 -1.78 -4.58
CA ILE A 131 15.07 -1.50 -6.02
C ILE A 131 13.70 -1.21 -6.63
N MET A 132 12.68 -2.00 -6.32
CA MET A 132 11.35 -1.80 -6.89
C MET A 132 10.71 -0.53 -6.37
N LEU A 133 10.84 -0.20 -5.08
CA LEU A 133 10.32 1.07 -4.54
C LEU A 133 10.94 2.27 -5.25
N LYS A 134 12.27 2.27 -5.41
CA LYS A 134 12.99 3.32 -6.15
C LYS A 134 12.57 3.36 -7.62
N ALA A 135 12.46 2.20 -8.27
CA ALA A 135 12.02 2.13 -9.66
C ALA A 135 10.61 2.72 -9.83
N ARG A 136 9.64 2.38 -8.96
CA ARG A 136 8.27 2.94 -9.02
C ARG A 136 8.26 4.44 -8.81
N ALA A 137 9.09 4.96 -7.91
CA ALA A 137 9.20 6.39 -7.67
C ALA A 137 9.76 7.11 -8.91
N ILE A 138 10.91 6.66 -9.41
CA ILE A 138 11.64 7.28 -10.52
C ILE A 138 10.85 7.20 -11.82
N GLU A 139 10.35 6.02 -12.19
CA GLU A 139 9.71 5.85 -13.50
C GLU A 139 8.38 6.62 -13.59
N ASN A 140 7.70 6.82 -12.46
CA ASN A 140 6.42 7.51 -12.40
C ASN A 140 6.54 8.98 -11.97
N GLY A 141 7.69 9.42 -11.46
CA GLY A 141 7.88 10.78 -10.94
C GLY A 141 6.97 11.07 -9.74
N VAL A 142 6.87 10.14 -8.80
CA VAL A 142 5.94 10.21 -7.64
C VAL A 142 6.61 9.75 -6.36
N TYR A 143 6.05 10.14 -5.21
CA TYR A 143 6.45 9.53 -3.94
C TYR A 143 5.99 8.08 -3.85
N VAL A 144 6.76 7.25 -3.16
CA VAL A 144 6.35 5.90 -2.77
C VAL A 144 6.48 5.74 -1.27
N ILE A 145 5.36 5.50 -0.58
CA ILE A 145 5.29 5.27 0.87
C ILE A 145 4.93 3.81 1.10
N ALA A 146 5.84 3.05 1.70
CA ALA A 146 5.70 1.61 1.79
C ALA A 146 5.99 1.11 3.22
N PRO A 147 5.01 1.18 4.13
CA PRO A 147 5.14 0.54 5.43
C PRO A 147 5.19 -0.98 5.24
N ASN A 148 6.11 -1.65 5.92
CA ASN A 148 6.35 -3.07 5.75
C ASN A 148 6.43 -3.81 7.09
N GLN A 149 5.89 -5.03 7.15
CA GLN A 149 5.86 -5.83 8.36
C GLN A 149 7.26 -6.26 8.80
N LEU A 150 7.52 -6.17 10.10
CA LEU A 150 8.76 -6.57 10.75
C LEU A 150 8.59 -7.92 11.47
N GLY A 151 9.64 -8.73 11.47
CA GLY A 151 9.73 -9.97 12.24
C GLY A 151 9.10 -11.20 11.57
N ASN A 152 9.15 -12.34 12.26
CA ASN A 152 8.79 -13.66 11.70
C ASN A 152 9.58 -13.96 10.41
N ILE A 153 8.90 -13.99 9.26
CA ILE A 153 9.50 -14.22 7.93
C ILE A 153 9.54 -12.94 7.09
N TYR A 154 9.26 -11.78 7.68
CA TYR A 154 9.16 -10.52 6.94
C TYR A 154 10.41 -9.66 7.10
N SER A 155 10.72 -8.91 6.04
CA SER A 155 11.98 -8.17 5.90
C SER A 155 12.06 -6.87 6.68
N GLY A 156 10.93 -6.35 7.21
CA GLY A 156 10.88 -4.98 7.70
C GLY A 156 11.22 -3.98 6.59
N ARG A 157 12.02 -2.97 6.89
CA ARG A 157 12.40 -1.90 5.94
C ARG A 157 11.18 -1.16 5.40
N SER A 158 10.35 -0.64 6.31
CA SER A 158 9.39 0.41 5.95
C SER A 158 10.16 1.58 5.33
N MET A 159 9.76 2.01 4.14
CA MET A 159 10.53 2.99 3.37
C MET A 159 9.65 4.08 2.78
N VAL A 160 10.24 5.26 2.61
CA VAL A 160 9.68 6.37 1.84
C VAL A 160 10.70 6.83 0.81
N ILE A 161 10.29 6.81 -0.46
CA ILE A 161 11.11 7.25 -1.60
C ILE A 161 10.49 8.49 -2.23
N ASP A 162 11.30 9.47 -2.55
CA ASP A 162 10.86 10.69 -3.22
C ASP A 162 10.80 10.52 -4.77
N PRO A 163 10.21 11.48 -5.50
CA PRO A 163 10.09 11.39 -6.96
C PRO A 163 11.41 11.25 -7.73
N PHE A 164 12.54 11.65 -7.14
CA PHE A 164 13.87 11.54 -7.72
C PHE A 164 14.55 10.19 -7.40
N GLY A 165 13.89 9.31 -6.64
CA GLY A 165 14.43 8.03 -6.21
C GLY A 165 15.29 8.10 -4.94
N SER A 166 15.31 9.24 -4.25
CA SER A 166 16.03 9.40 -2.99
C SER A 166 15.27 8.73 -1.86
N THR A 167 15.96 7.92 -1.07
CA THR A 167 15.39 7.31 0.14
C THR A 167 15.30 8.36 1.24
N LEU A 168 14.08 8.79 1.58
CA LEU A 168 13.83 9.71 2.70
C LEU A 168 13.82 8.96 4.03
N VAL A 169 13.27 7.75 4.02
CA VAL A 169 13.21 6.87 5.20
C VAL A 169 13.55 5.44 4.78
N ASP A 170 14.38 4.78 5.58
CA ASP A 170 14.49 3.33 5.64
C ASP A 170 14.57 2.93 7.12
N MET A 171 13.51 2.28 7.61
CA MET A 171 13.45 1.85 8.99
C MET A 171 14.37 0.66 9.30
N GLY A 172 14.97 0.02 8.29
CA GLY A 172 15.80 -1.17 8.50
C GLY A 172 15.00 -2.28 9.20
N ASN A 173 15.64 -2.95 10.14
CA ASN A 173 15.01 -3.98 10.97
C ASN A 173 14.50 -3.42 12.32
N ARG A 174 13.91 -2.21 12.33
CA ARG A 174 13.43 -1.54 13.55
C ARG A 174 11.91 -1.41 13.58
N GLU A 175 11.31 -1.71 14.72
CA GLU A 175 9.90 -1.40 14.99
C GLU A 175 9.78 0.08 15.35
N GLY A 176 8.74 0.75 14.85
CA GLY A 176 8.48 2.15 15.17
C GLY A 176 7.59 2.85 14.16
N MET A 177 7.62 4.17 14.21
CA MET A 177 6.92 5.09 13.33
C MET A 177 7.87 6.22 12.95
N GLU A 178 7.79 6.67 11.70
CA GLU A 178 8.54 7.82 11.18
C GLU A 178 7.56 8.85 10.63
N LEU A 179 7.94 10.13 10.71
CA LEU A 179 7.19 11.24 10.13
C LEU A 179 7.98 11.79 8.95
N VAL A 180 7.30 12.02 7.82
CA VAL A 180 7.91 12.54 6.60
C VAL A 180 7.05 13.67 6.06
N ASP A 181 7.67 14.82 5.84
CA ASP A 181 7.04 15.93 5.15
C ASP A 181 7.03 15.69 3.65
N ILE A 182 5.84 15.74 3.05
CA ILE A 182 5.66 15.55 1.61
C ILE A 182 5.58 16.91 0.93
N ASP A 183 6.51 17.15 0.00
CA ASP A 183 6.54 18.33 -0.84
C ASP A 183 6.06 17.98 -2.27
N ASN A 184 4.82 18.37 -2.59
CA ASN A 184 4.25 18.12 -3.91
C ASN A 184 4.96 18.90 -5.04
N SER A 185 5.67 19.99 -4.74
CA SER A 185 6.42 20.72 -5.77
C SER A 185 7.54 19.89 -6.39
N ARG A 186 8.06 18.86 -5.67
CA ARG A 186 9.00 17.88 -6.22
C ARG A 186 8.39 17.02 -7.31
N VAL A 187 7.10 16.69 -7.20
CA VAL A 187 6.35 15.96 -8.23
C VAL A 187 6.16 16.87 -9.45
N ASP A 188 5.79 18.12 -9.23
CA ASP A 188 5.59 19.12 -10.31
C ASP A 188 6.89 19.45 -11.05
N THR A 189 8.05 19.31 -10.39
CA THR A 189 9.36 19.58 -11.02
C THR A 189 9.75 18.49 -12.03
N ILE A 190 9.30 17.25 -11.84
CA ILE A 190 9.72 16.09 -12.65
C ILE A 190 8.66 15.63 -13.66
N ARG A 191 7.44 16.16 -13.59
CA ARG A 191 6.31 15.81 -14.47
C ARG A 191 5.86 16.99 -15.30
#